data_AF-A0A8C9UGV6-F1
#
_entry.id   AF-A0A8C9UGV6-F1
#
_cell.length_a   1.000
_cell.length_b   1.000
_cell.length_c   1.000
_cell.angle_alpha   90.00
_cell.angle_beta   90.00
_cell.angle_gamma   90.00
#
_symmetry.space_group_name_H-M   'P 1'
#
loop_
_entity.id
_entity.type
_entity.pdbx_description
1 polymer ?
#
loop_
_entity_poly.entity_id
_entity_poly.type
_entity_poly.pdbx_seq_one_letter_code
_entity_poly.pdbx_strand_id
1 'polypeptide(L)'
;MSGIRPPIMNGPMHPRPLVALLDGRDCTVEMPILKDVATVAFCDAQSTQEIHEKVLNEAVGALMYHTITLTREDLEKFKALRIIVRIGSGFDNIDIKSAGDLGIAVCNVPAASVEETADSTMCHILNLYRRTTWLHQALREGTRVQSVEQIREVASGAARIRGETLGIIGLGRVGQAVALRAKAFGFSVIFYDPYLSDGMERALGLQRVSTLQDLLFHSDCVTLHCNLNEHNHHLINDFTIKQMRQGAFLVNTARGGLVDEKALAQALKEGRIRGAALDVHESEPFSFSQGPLKDAPNLICTPHAAWYSEQASIEMREEAAREIRRAITGRIPDSLKNCVNKDHLTAATHWASMDPGVVHPELNGAAYSRYPPGVVSVASTGIPAAVEGIVPNPMSLSHGLPAVAHPPHAPSPGQTVKPEADRDHPSDQL
;
A
#
# COMPACT_ATOMS: atom_id res chain seq x y z
N MET A 1 -13.88 9.59 -34.10
CA MET A 1 -14.75 9.54 -32.91
C MET A 1 -14.72 8.11 -32.37
N SER A 2 -13.81 7.78 -31.45
CA SER A 2 -13.67 6.42 -30.88
C SER A 2 -13.38 6.49 -29.38
N GLY A 3 -14.19 7.27 -28.65
CA GLY A 3 -13.87 7.69 -27.29
C GLY A 3 -14.68 7.05 -26.16
N ILE A 4 -15.69 6.23 -26.43
CA ILE A 4 -16.54 5.68 -25.36
C ILE A 4 -16.89 4.23 -25.65
N ARG A 5 -16.50 3.33 -24.73
CA ARG A 5 -16.94 1.93 -24.74
C ARG A 5 -18.46 1.90 -24.47
N PRO A 6 -19.27 1.21 -25.29
CA PRO A 6 -20.73 1.26 -25.17
C PRO A 6 -21.23 0.67 -23.84
N PRO A 7 -22.39 1.15 -23.33
CA PRO A 7 -23.03 0.58 -22.15
C PRO A 7 -23.50 -0.86 -22.42
N ILE A 8 -23.41 -1.73 -21.41
CA ILE A 8 -23.86 -3.13 -21.51
C ILE A 8 -25.37 -3.14 -21.73
N MET A 9 -25.81 -3.60 -22.91
CA MET A 9 -27.22 -3.85 -23.19
C MET A 9 -27.66 -5.12 -22.46
N ASN A 10 -28.74 -5.02 -21.68
CA ASN A 10 -29.45 -6.15 -21.09
C ASN A 10 -30.16 -6.95 -22.20
N GLY A 11 -29.48 -7.96 -22.73
CA GLY A 11 -29.99 -8.99 -23.64
C GLY A 11 -29.64 -10.39 -23.12
N PRO A 12 -30.12 -11.48 -23.74
CA PRO A 12 -30.05 -12.83 -23.20
C PRO A 12 -28.60 -13.29 -22.97
N MET A 13 -28.39 -14.05 -21.88
CA MET A 13 -27.11 -14.39 -21.23
C MET A 13 -25.86 -14.18 -22.10
N HIS A 14 -25.22 -13.03 -21.92
CA HIS A 14 -23.83 -12.82 -22.32
C HIS A 14 -22.96 -13.96 -21.74
N PRO A 15 -21.91 -14.41 -22.46
CA PRO A 15 -20.91 -15.28 -21.85
C PRO A 15 -20.40 -14.61 -20.56
N ARG A 16 -20.24 -15.41 -19.49
CA ARG A 16 -19.78 -14.88 -18.19
C ARG A 16 -18.51 -14.05 -18.40
N PRO A 17 -18.46 -12.79 -17.93
CA PRO A 17 -17.35 -11.89 -18.18
C PRO A 17 -16.03 -12.51 -17.74
N LEU A 18 -14.99 -12.32 -18.55
CA LEU A 18 -13.65 -12.81 -18.24
C LEU A 18 -12.98 -11.88 -17.24
N VAL A 19 -12.48 -12.46 -16.15
CA VAL A 19 -11.61 -11.82 -15.16
C VAL A 19 -10.26 -12.52 -15.20
N ALA A 20 -9.19 -11.77 -15.42
CA ALA A 20 -7.83 -12.31 -15.53
C ALA A 20 -6.95 -11.88 -14.35
N LEU A 21 -6.28 -12.84 -13.70
CA LEU A 21 -5.14 -12.59 -12.83
C LEU A 21 -3.88 -12.47 -13.71
N LEU A 22 -3.33 -11.26 -13.85
CA LEU A 22 -2.30 -10.99 -14.84
C LEU A 22 -0.95 -11.61 -14.47
N ASP A 23 -0.43 -11.32 -13.29
CA ASP A 23 0.93 -11.66 -12.86
C ASP A 23 0.94 -12.69 -11.72
N GLY A 24 0.00 -13.63 -11.75
CA GLY A 24 -0.07 -14.74 -10.81
C GLY A 24 -0.58 -16.02 -11.44
N ARG A 25 -0.40 -17.15 -10.74
CA ARG A 25 -0.85 -18.50 -11.14
C ARG A 25 -2.04 -19.01 -10.32
N ASP A 26 -2.10 -18.61 -9.06
CA ASP A 26 -3.06 -19.14 -8.10
C ASP A 26 -4.32 -18.26 -8.04
N CYS A 27 -5.46 -18.80 -8.46
CA CYS A 27 -6.78 -18.17 -8.35
C CYS A 27 -7.71 -18.87 -7.33
N THR A 28 -7.18 -19.72 -6.45
CA THR A 28 -7.98 -20.57 -5.55
C THR A 28 -8.82 -19.79 -4.55
N VAL A 29 -8.39 -18.58 -4.15
CA VAL A 29 -9.14 -17.69 -3.23
C VAL A 29 -10.23 -16.91 -3.99
N GLU A 30 -9.91 -16.44 -5.19
CA GLU A 30 -10.77 -15.57 -5.98
C GLU A 30 -11.88 -16.36 -6.67
N MET A 31 -11.58 -17.58 -7.13
CA MET A 31 -12.53 -18.43 -7.86
C MET A 31 -13.84 -18.69 -7.09
N PRO A 32 -13.84 -19.13 -5.81
CA PRO A 32 -15.08 -19.34 -5.05
C PRO A 32 -15.95 -18.08 -4.92
N ILE A 33 -15.34 -16.90 -4.89
CA ILE A 33 -16.00 -15.59 -4.72
C ILE A 33 -16.63 -15.10 -6.04
N LEU A 34 -16.03 -15.48 -7.18
CA LEU A 34 -16.41 -14.98 -8.50
C LEU A 34 -17.12 -16.01 -9.39
N LYS A 35 -17.13 -17.31 -9.02
CA LYS A 35 -17.60 -18.42 -9.88
C LYS A 35 -19.03 -18.30 -10.41
N ASP A 36 -19.91 -17.57 -9.72
CA ASP A 36 -21.31 -17.38 -10.11
C ASP A 36 -21.52 -16.17 -11.03
N VAL A 37 -20.56 -15.24 -11.08
CA VAL A 37 -20.66 -13.97 -11.83
C VAL A 37 -19.63 -13.80 -12.93
N ALA A 38 -18.53 -14.55 -12.94
CA ALA A 38 -17.43 -14.40 -13.89
C ALA A 38 -16.75 -15.73 -14.25
N THR A 39 -16.07 -15.74 -15.39
CA THR A 39 -15.05 -16.74 -15.72
C THR A 39 -13.71 -16.21 -15.22
N VAL A 40 -13.05 -16.92 -14.32
CA VAL A 40 -11.74 -16.53 -13.77
C VAL A 40 -10.64 -17.32 -14.48
N ALA A 41 -9.62 -16.61 -14.97
CA ALA A 41 -8.41 -17.18 -15.56
C ALA A 41 -7.16 -16.50 -14.99
N PHE A 42 -6.00 -17.07 -15.22
CA PHE A 42 -4.71 -16.48 -14.89
C PHE A 42 -3.81 -16.43 -16.13
N CYS A 43 -2.86 -15.49 -16.14
CA CYS A 43 -1.90 -15.33 -17.24
C CYS A 43 -0.48 -15.68 -16.82
N ASP A 44 -0.11 -15.44 -15.55
CA ASP A 44 1.26 -15.63 -15.06
C ASP A 44 2.30 -14.84 -15.88
N ALA A 45 1.90 -13.66 -16.34
CA ALA A 45 2.69 -12.79 -17.18
C ALA A 45 3.55 -11.84 -16.34
N GLN A 46 4.80 -11.67 -16.73
CA GLN A 46 5.73 -10.67 -16.15
C GLN A 46 5.76 -9.38 -16.98
N SER A 47 5.20 -9.43 -18.19
CA SER A 47 5.09 -8.30 -19.11
C SER A 47 3.80 -8.39 -19.92
N THR A 48 3.33 -7.27 -20.46
CA THR A 48 2.10 -7.25 -21.28
C THR A 48 2.23 -8.04 -22.59
N GLN A 49 3.45 -8.28 -23.06
CA GLN A 49 3.75 -9.09 -24.24
C GLN A 49 3.41 -10.57 -24.03
N GLU A 50 3.39 -11.05 -22.79
CA GLU A 50 3.06 -12.44 -22.45
C GLU A 50 1.56 -12.66 -22.25
N ILE A 51 0.76 -11.59 -22.20
CA ILE A 51 -0.69 -11.69 -22.02
C ILE A 51 -1.32 -12.19 -23.33
N HIS A 52 -1.99 -13.34 -23.25
CA HIS A 52 -2.65 -13.97 -24.39
C HIS A 52 -3.70 -13.04 -25.03
N GLU A 53 -3.77 -13.01 -26.37
CA GLU A 53 -4.66 -12.10 -27.13
C GLU A 53 -6.12 -12.16 -26.69
N LYS A 54 -6.61 -13.36 -26.35
CA LYS A 54 -7.97 -13.55 -25.80
C LYS A 54 -8.22 -12.68 -24.56
N VAL A 55 -7.26 -12.60 -23.63
CA VAL A 55 -7.37 -11.77 -22.43
C VAL A 55 -7.37 -10.29 -22.80
N LEU A 56 -6.46 -9.86 -23.69
CA LEU A 56 -6.42 -8.47 -24.17
C LEU A 56 -7.74 -8.05 -24.85
N ASN A 57 -8.36 -8.97 -25.61
CA ASN A 57 -9.59 -8.69 -26.35
C ASN A 57 -10.85 -8.77 -25.48
N GLU A 58 -10.94 -9.73 -24.55
CA GLU A 58 -12.21 -10.10 -23.90
C GLU A 58 -12.26 -9.81 -22.39
N ALA A 59 -11.12 -9.60 -21.71
CA ALA A 59 -11.14 -9.40 -20.26
C ALA A 59 -11.87 -8.12 -19.87
N VAL A 60 -12.87 -8.25 -19.00
CA VAL A 60 -13.66 -7.13 -18.47
C VAL A 60 -13.07 -6.64 -17.14
N GLY A 61 -12.47 -7.54 -16.37
CA GLY A 61 -11.75 -7.22 -15.13
C GLY A 61 -10.35 -7.82 -15.11
N ALA A 62 -9.41 -7.13 -14.47
CA ALA A 62 -8.08 -7.63 -14.21
C ALA A 62 -7.73 -7.53 -12.72
N LEU A 63 -7.10 -8.58 -12.20
CA LEU A 63 -6.44 -8.62 -10.91
C LEU A 63 -4.94 -8.64 -11.16
N MET A 64 -4.17 -7.88 -10.38
CA MET A 64 -2.70 -7.88 -10.51
C MET A 64 -2.01 -7.53 -9.21
N TYR A 65 -0.80 -8.06 -9.02
CA TYR A 65 0.15 -7.76 -7.96
C TYR A 65 1.07 -6.60 -8.38
N HIS A 66 2.29 -6.56 -7.83
CA HIS A 66 3.27 -5.49 -8.07
C HIS A 66 4.29 -5.85 -9.17
N THR A 67 4.20 -7.04 -9.78
CA THR A 67 5.27 -7.58 -10.63
C THR A 67 5.11 -7.30 -12.11
N ILE A 68 3.92 -6.82 -12.52
CA ILE A 68 3.67 -6.31 -13.87
C ILE A 68 3.37 -4.81 -13.83
N THR A 69 3.84 -4.08 -14.83
CA THR A 69 3.58 -2.64 -15.02
C THR A 69 2.66 -2.43 -16.21
N LEU A 70 1.67 -1.54 -16.05
CA LEU A 70 0.73 -1.16 -17.12
C LEU A 70 0.89 0.32 -17.45
N THR A 71 1.64 0.60 -18.50
CA THR A 71 1.76 1.94 -19.09
C THR A 71 0.50 2.29 -19.90
N ARG A 72 0.41 3.53 -20.40
CA ARG A 72 -0.63 3.91 -21.37
C ARG A 72 -0.69 2.97 -22.58
N GLU A 73 0.46 2.68 -23.19
CA GLU A 73 0.55 1.81 -24.37
C GLU A 73 0.02 0.40 -24.06
N ASP A 74 0.29 -0.09 -22.85
CA ASP A 74 -0.20 -1.37 -22.38
C ASP A 74 -1.71 -1.39 -22.17
N LEU A 75 -2.24 -0.34 -21.54
CA LEU A 75 -3.67 -0.21 -21.28
C LEU A 75 -4.49 -0.13 -22.58
N GLU A 76 -3.95 0.51 -23.63
CA GLU A 76 -4.58 0.63 -24.95
C GLU A 76 -4.73 -0.73 -25.68
N LYS A 77 -3.93 -1.74 -25.31
CA LYS A 77 -4.06 -3.12 -25.82
C LYS A 77 -5.35 -3.78 -25.35
N PHE A 78 -5.85 -3.43 -24.17
CA PHE A 78 -7.06 -4.02 -23.60
C PHE A 78 -8.35 -3.45 -24.20
N LYS A 79 -9.11 -4.25 -24.94
CA LYS A 79 -10.30 -3.79 -25.70
C LYS A 79 -11.60 -3.79 -24.90
N ALA A 80 -11.72 -4.68 -23.91
CA ALA A 80 -12.95 -4.83 -23.10
C ALA A 80 -12.80 -4.42 -21.62
N LEU A 81 -11.56 -4.25 -21.13
CA LEU A 81 -11.27 -3.98 -19.72
C LEU A 81 -12.01 -2.76 -19.16
N ARG A 82 -12.63 -2.91 -17.99
CA ARG A 82 -13.38 -1.84 -17.31
C ARG A 82 -12.87 -1.58 -15.90
N ILE A 83 -12.22 -2.56 -15.29
CA ILE A 83 -11.66 -2.45 -13.95
C ILE A 83 -10.33 -3.20 -13.85
N ILE A 84 -9.38 -2.57 -13.18
CA ILE A 84 -8.16 -3.19 -12.66
C ILE A 84 -8.21 -3.09 -11.14
N VAL A 85 -7.95 -4.20 -10.45
CA VAL A 85 -7.83 -4.23 -8.99
C VAL A 85 -6.42 -4.69 -8.62
N ARG A 86 -5.68 -3.79 -7.98
CA ARG A 86 -4.39 -4.10 -7.35
C ARG A 86 -4.61 -4.90 -6.09
N ILE A 87 -4.11 -6.13 -6.07
CA ILE A 87 -3.99 -6.96 -4.87
C ILE A 87 -2.80 -6.40 -4.06
N GLY A 88 -3.10 -5.47 -3.16
CA GLY A 88 -2.14 -4.68 -2.39
C GLY A 88 -2.48 -3.19 -2.39
N SER A 89 -1.71 -2.41 -1.62
CA SER A 89 -2.02 -1.00 -1.36
C SER A 89 -1.51 -0.03 -2.43
N GLY A 90 -0.26 -0.17 -2.89
CA GLY A 90 0.30 0.74 -3.89
C GLY A 90 -0.06 0.36 -5.33
N PHE A 91 -0.19 1.39 -6.16
CA PHE A 91 -0.73 1.36 -7.51
C PHE A 91 0.15 2.15 -8.51
N ASP A 92 1.39 2.44 -8.12
CA ASP A 92 2.40 3.13 -8.91
C ASP A 92 2.82 2.36 -10.18
N ASN A 93 2.60 1.05 -10.21
CA ASN A 93 2.81 0.20 -11.38
C ASN A 93 1.68 0.29 -12.44
N ILE A 94 0.71 1.19 -12.27
CA ILE A 94 -0.37 1.43 -13.24
C ILE A 94 -0.43 2.93 -13.53
N ASP A 95 -0.44 3.31 -14.81
CA ASP A 95 -0.79 4.67 -15.21
C ASP A 95 -2.30 4.91 -14.99
N ILE A 96 -2.65 5.29 -13.76
CA ILE A 96 -4.05 5.43 -13.32
C ILE A 96 -4.78 6.58 -14.03
N LYS A 97 -4.04 7.56 -14.55
CA LYS A 97 -4.56 8.69 -15.31
C LYS A 97 -4.96 8.22 -16.71
N SER A 98 -4.06 7.56 -17.42
CA SER A 98 -4.36 6.95 -18.72
C SER A 98 -5.44 5.87 -18.61
N ALA A 99 -5.47 5.10 -17.53
CA ALA A 99 -6.57 4.16 -17.27
C ALA A 99 -7.92 4.89 -17.18
N GLY A 100 -7.99 6.00 -16.46
CA GLY A 100 -9.19 6.83 -16.37
C GLY A 100 -9.65 7.39 -17.72
N ASP A 101 -8.71 7.93 -18.52
CA ASP A 101 -8.96 8.43 -19.88
C ASP A 101 -9.54 7.33 -20.80
N LEU A 102 -9.13 6.07 -20.59
CA LEU A 102 -9.60 4.90 -21.33
C LEU A 102 -10.90 4.29 -20.77
N GLY A 103 -11.47 4.89 -19.71
CA GLY A 103 -12.68 4.41 -19.04
C GLY A 103 -12.47 3.17 -18.17
N ILE A 104 -11.24 2.96 -17.68
CA ILE A 104 -10.83 1.83 -16.84
C ILE A 104 -10.68 2.34 -15.39
N ALA A 105 -11.51 1.82 -14.50
CA ALA A 105 -11.37 2.10 -13.07
C ALA A 105 -10.20 1.32 -12.48
N VAL A 106 -9.42 1.95 -11.61
CA VAL A 106 -8.34 1.31 -10.86
C VAL A 106 -8.72 1.32 -9.38
N CYS A 107 -8.64 0.16 -8.74
CA CYS A 107 -8.85 -0.01 -7.30
C CYS A 107 -7.65 -0.65 -6.63
N ASN A 108 -7.52 -0.47 -5.32
CA ASN A 108 -6.50 -1.13 -4.51
C ASN A 108 -7.11 -1.81 -3.27
N VAL A 109 -6.27 -2.50 -2.50
CA VAL A 109 -6.63 -3.06 -1.18
C VAL A 109 -5.75 -2.40 -0.12
N PRO A 110 -6.18 -1.28 0.49
CA PRO A 110 -5.29 -0.41 1.26
C PRO A 110 -5.03 -0.86 2.70
N ALA A 111 -5.79 -1.83 3.23
CA ALA A 111 -5.80 -2.16 4.67
C ALA A 111 -5.16 -3.51 5.03
N ALA A 112 -5.05 -4.44 4.09
CA ALA A 112 -4.86 -5.86 4.39
C ALA A 112 -3.49 -6.26 4.95
N SER A 113 -2.48 -5.40 4.88
CA SER A 113 -1.12 -5.70 5.39
C SER A 113 -0.50 -4.53 6.14
N VAL A 114 -1.32 -3.64 6.71
CA VAL A 114 -0.83 -2.42 7.37
C VAL A 114 0.03 -2.77 8.59
N GLU A 115 -0.42 -3.73 9.39
CA GLU A 115 0.28 -4.13 10.62
C GLU A 115 1.49 -5.01 10.31
N GLU A 116 1.38 -5.96 9.37
CA GLU A 116 2.50 -6.75 8.88
C GLU A 116 3.65 -5.87 8.41
N THR A 117 3.35 -4.86 7.58
CA THR A 117 4.38 -3.95 7.07
C THR A 117 4.98 -3.09 8.18
N ALA A 118 4.17 -2.67 9.16
CA ALA A 118 4.68 -1.93 10.32
C ALA A 118 5.57 -2.81 11.22
N ASP A 119 5.21 -4.07 11.43
CA ASP A 119 5.97 -5.05 12.20
C ASP A 119 7.30 -5.37 11.52
N SER A 120 7.29 -5.62 10.21
CA SER A 120 8.51 -5.81 9.41
C SER A 120 9.39 -4.57 9.41
N THR A 121 8.81 -3.36 9.35
CA THR A 121 9.58 -2.11 9.47
C THR A 121 10.25 -1.99 10.83
N MET A 122 9.52 -2.26 11.93
CA MET A 122 10.11 -2.25 13.27
C MET A 122 11.19 -3.32 13.42
N CYS A 123 11.00 -4.50 12.82
CA CYS A 123 12.03 -5.54 12.76
C CYS A 123 13.30 -5.03 12.07
N HIS A 124 13.18 -4.36 10.91
CA HIS A 124 14.30 -3.74 10.20
C HIS A 124 15.01 -2.66 11.02
N ILE A 125 14.25 -1.75 11.65
CA ILE A 125 14.82 -0.74 12.55
C ILE A 125 15.60 -1.41 13.68
N LEU A 126 15.00 -2.38 14.37
CA LEU A 126 15.66 -3.09 15.47
C LEU A 126 16.89 -3.88 15.00
N ASN A 127 16.85 -4.48 13.82
CA ASN A 127 18.00 -5.17 13.22
C ASN A 127 19.16 -4.22 12.96
N LEU A 128 18.92 -2.98 12.52
CA LEU A 128 19.96 -1.97 12.35
C LEU A 128 20.54 -1.53 13.70
N TYR A 129 19.68 -1.21 14.67
CA TYR A 129 20.10 -0.74 16.00
C TYR A 129 20.82 -1.83 16.82
N ARG A 130 20.38 -3.09 16.71
CA ARG A 130 20.84 -4.22 17.55
C ARG A 130 21.75 -5.20 16.80
N ARG A 131 21.88 -5.04 15.49
CA ARG A 131 22.74 -5.84 14.60
C ARG A 131 22.40 -7.32 14.58
N THR A 132 21.19 -7.71 14.98
CA THR A 132 20.81 -9.12 15.20
C THR A 132 21.03 -9.98 13.96
N THR A 133 20.60 -9.52 12.78
CA THR A 133 20.82 -10.24 11.51
C THR A 133 22.31 -10.41 11.19
N TRP A 134 23.12 -9.37 11.37
CA TRP A 134 24.57 -9.44 11.11
C TRP A 134 25.31 -10.31 12.13
N LEU A 135 24.87 -10.32 13.40
CA LEU A 135 25.41 -11.22 14.42
C LEU A 135 25.07 -12.68 14.10
N HIS A 136 23.84 -12.96 13.66
CA HIS A 136 23.46 -14.29 13.17
C HIS A 136 24.32 -14.69 11.96
N GLN A 137 24.52 -13.78 11.00
CA GLN A 137 25.36 -14.03 9.84
C GLN A 137 26.82 -14.34 10.24
N ALA A 138 27.42 -13.55 11.13
CA ALA A 138 28.80 -13.77 11.59
C ALA A 138 28.99 -15.15 12.24
N LEU A 139 28.00 -15.63 13.01
CA LEU A 139 28.02 -16.97 13.59
C LEU A 139 27.87 -18.06 12.52
N ARG A 140 27.01 -17.86 11.52
CA ARG A 140 26.88 -18.77 10.36
C ARG A 140 28.17 -18.86 9.55
N GLU A 141 28.91 -17.77 9.45
CA GLU A 141 30.22 -17.69 8.79
C GLU A 141 31.36 -18.28 9.64
N GLY A 142 31.08 -18.75 10.86
CA GLY A 142 32.03 -19.46 11.71
C GLY A 142 32.79 -18.58 12.70
N THR A 143 32.41 -17.31 12.86
CA THR A 143 32.98 -16.42 13.88
C THR A 143 32.77 -17.02 15.27
N ARG A 144 33.85 -17.14 16.06
CA ARG A 144 33.79 -17.63 17.44
C ARG A 144 33.92 -16.47 18.41
N VAL A 145 32.95 -16.36 19.32
CA VAL A 145 32.86 -15.26 20.28
C VAL A 145 32.84 -15.88 21.68
N GLN A 146 33.89 -15.65 22.47
CA GLN A 146 34.05 -16.19 23.83
C GLN A 146 34.22 -15.10 24.88
N SER A 147 35.09 -14.12 24.62
CA SER A 147 35.36 -13.05 25.59
C SER A 147 34.40 -11.87 25.43
N VAL A 148 34.31 -11.05 26.48
CA VAL A 148 33.50 -9.82 26.46
C VAL A 148 34.03 -8.84 25.40
N GLU A 149 35.34 -8.81 25.17
CA GLU A 149 35.98 -7.99 24.15
C GLU A 149 35.54 -8.40 22.76
N GLN A 150 35.51 -9.71 22.47
CA GLN A 150 35.02 -10.24 21.19
C GLN A 150 33.53 -9.94 20.98
N ILE A 151 32.72 -9.97 22.04
CA ILE A 151 31.30 -9.58 21.97
C ILE A 151 31.18 -8.10 21.57
N ARG A 152 31.97 -7.21 22.18
CA ARG A 152 31.97 -5.78 21.85
C ARG A 152 32.43 -5.52 20.42
N GLU A 153 33.43 -6.26 19.93
CA GLU A 153 33.97 -6.14 18.58
C GLU A 153 32.94 -6.57 17.53
N VAL A 154 32.38 -7.78 17.64
CA VAL A 154 31.43 -8.31 16.65
C VAL A 154 30.09 -7.54 16.65
N ALA A 155 29.67 -7.03 17.82
CA ALA A 155 28.46 -6.21 17.96
C ALA A 155 28.74 -4.70 17.83
N SER A 156 29.96 -4.31 17.44
CA SER A 156 30.34 -2.90 17.34
C SER A 156 29.38 -2.12 16.43
N GLY A 157 29.02 -0.91 16.87
CA GLY A 157 28.03 -0.06 16.21
C GLY A 157 26.59 -0.29 16.66
N ALA A 158 26.30 -1.30 17.48
CA ALA A 158 24.98 -1.48 18.08
C ALA A 158 24.66 -0.30 19.03
N ALA A 159 23.57 0.42 18.80
CA ALA A 159 23.22 1.65 19.54
C ALA A 159 22.01 1.51 20.50
N ARG A 160 22.04 2.25 21.61
CA ARG A 160 20.88 2.38 22.51
C ARG A 160 19.76 3.14 21.78
N ILE A 161 18.54 2.61 21.83
CA ILE A 161 17.37 3.20 21.14
C ILE A 161 16.75 4.38 21.89
N ARG A 162 16.60 4.28 23.22
CA ARG A 162 15.93 5.32 24.01
C ARG A 162 16.63 6.67 23.83
N GLY A 163 15.89 7.68 23.38
CA GLY A 163 16.38 9.04 23.13
C GLY A 163 16.74 9.32 21.68
N GLU A 164 16.80 8.29 20.82
CA GLU A 164 17.00 8.46 19.39
C GLU A 164 15.73 9.04 18.73
N THR A 165 15.92 9.75 17.62
CA THR A 165 14.85 10.32 16.83
C THR A 165 14.55 9.49 15.59
N LEU A 166 13.32 8.97 15.49
CA LEU A 166 12.81 8.27 14.31
C LEU A 166 12.03 9.25 13.44
N GLY A 167 12.54 9.52 12.24
CA GLY A 167 11.89 10.34 11.22
C GLY A 167 11.07 9.50 10.25
N ILE A 168 9.76 9.74 10.21
CA ILE A 168 8.83 9.07 9.30
C ILE A 168 8.49 9.98 8.13
N ILE A 169 8.79 9.54 6.91
CA ILE A 169 8.39 10.23 5.67
C ILE A 169 7.11 9.58 5.15
N GLY A 170 5.98 10.28 5.29
CA GLY A 170 4.64 9.78 5.02
C GLY A 170 3.96 9.19 6.26
N LEU A 171 2.95 9.86 6.81
CA LEU A 171 2.24 9.43 8.01
C LEU A 171 0.84 8.87 7.67
N GLY A 172 0.79 8.04 6.62
CA GLY A 172 -0.38 7.24 6.27
C GLY A 172 -0.61 6.06 7.22
N ARG A 173 -1.34 5.03 6.76
CA ARG A 173 -1.72 3.87 7.59
C ARG A 173 -0.50 3.18 8.24
N VAL A 174 0.51 2.83 7.43
CA VAL A 174 1.73 2.16 7.92
C VAL A 174 2.57 3.10 8.79
N GLY A 175 2.78 4.35 8.36
CA GLY A 175 3.55 5.33 9.14
C GLY A 175 2.97 5.57 10.54
N GLN A 176 1.64 5.63 10.68
CA GLN A 176 0.97 5.72 11.98
C GLN A 176 1.18 4.45 12.82
N ALA A 177 1.02 3.27 12.22
CA ALA A 177 1.23 1.99 12.91
C ALA A 177 2.68 1.83 13.42
N VAL A 178 3.68 2.26 12.63
CA VAL A 178 5.10 2.30 13.02
C VAL A 178 5.32 3.31 14.14
N ALA A 179 4.78 4.52 14.03
CA ALA A 179 4.92 5.56 15.06
C ALA A 179 4.44 5.07 16.44
N LEU A 180 3.27 4.42 16.49
CA LEU A 180 2.70 3.90 17.74
C LEU A 180 3.60 2.82 18.37
N ARG A 181 4.14 1.91 17.56
CA ARG A 181 5.07 0.85 18.02
C ARG A 181 6.40 1.43 18.49
N ALA A 182 6.98 2.37 17.73
CA ALA A 182 8.27 2.97 18.01
C ALA A 182 8.31 3.72 19.36
N LYS A 183 7.21 4.35 19.77
CA LYS A 183 7.11 5.04 21.08
C LYS A 183 7.42 4.13 22.26
N ALA A 184 7.01 2.85 22.21
CA ALA A 184 7.27 1.89 23.29
C ALA A 184 8.76 1.58 23.48
N PHE A 185 9.57 1.69 22.41
CA PHE A 185 11.02 1.51 22.47
C PHE A 185 11.76 2.76 22.98
N GLY A 186 11.04 3.89 23.16
CA GLY A 186 11.60 5.15 23.64
C GLY A 186 12.18 6.04 22.54
N PHE A 187 11.77 5.85 21.29
CA PHE A 187 12.03 6.80 20.21
C PHE A 187 11.28 8.12 20.43
N SER A 188 11.93 9.24 20.12
CA SER A 188 11.23 10.48 19.78
C SER A 188 10.79 10.38 18.31
N VAL A 189 9.49 10.39 18.05
CA VAL A 189 8.98 10.20 16.68
C VAL A 189 8.61 11.55 16.07
N ILE A 190 9.26 11.87 14.94
CA ILE A 190 8.94 13.03 14.11
C ILE A 190 8.46 12.56 12.74
N PHE A 191 7.65 13.38 12.05
CA PHE A 191 7.21 13.02 10.71
C PHE A 191 7.07 14.22 9.76
N TYR A 192 7.20 13.92 8.47
CA TYR A 192 6.95 14.82 7.36
C TYR A 192 5.93 14.17 6.43
N ASP A 193 4.80 14.84 6.25
CA ASP A 193 3.78 14.48 5.27
C ASP A 193 3.11 15.78 4.77
N PRO A 194 3.40 16.22 3.53
CA PRO A 194 2.89 17.48 3.01
C PRO A 194 1.41 17.41 2.58
N TYR A 195 0.82 16.22 2.52
CA TYR A 195 -0.56 16.01 2.03
C TYR A 195 -1.56 15.79 3.16
N LEU A 196 -1.10 15.50 4.37
CA LEU A 196 -1.96 15.39 5.55
C LEU A 196 -2.48 16.76 6.01
N SER A 197 -3.75 16.80 6.40
CA SER A 197 -4.33 17.93 7.12
C SER A 197 -3.77 18.03 8.55
N ASP A 198 -3.81 19.23 9.11
CA ASP A 198 -3.36 19.48 10.49
C ASP A 198 -4.18 18.70 11.53
N GLY A 199 -3.56 18.37 12.66
CA GLY A 199 -4.20 17.76 13.83
C GLY A 199 -3.79 16.32 14.12
N MET A 200 -3.30 15.58 13.12
CA MET A 200 -2.87 14.18 13.31
C MET A 200 -1.70 14.07 14.30
N GLU A 201 -0.78 15.03 14.25
CA GLU A 201 0.35 15.15 15.18
C GLU A 201 -0.11 15.27 16.63
N ARG A 202 -1.19 16.02 16.89
CA ARG A 202 -1.77 16.17 18.23
C ARG A 202 -2.51 14.91 18.67
N ALA A 203 -3.28 14.30 17.77
CA ALA A 203 -4.04 13.09 18.06
C ALA A 203 -3.14 11.91 18.47
N LEU A 204 -1.99 11.75 17.80
CA LEU A 204 -1.05 10.65 18.05
C LEU A 204 0.07 11.03 19.04
N GLY A 205 0.16 12.31 19.43
CA GLY A 205 1.24 12.83 20.26
C GLY A 205 2.60 12.62 19.61
N LEU A 206 2.73 13.13 18.38
CA LEU A 206 3.94 13.10 17.54
C LEU A 206 4.33 14.55 17.20
N GLN A 207 5.58 14.75 16.76
CA GLN A 207 6.02 16.05 16.25
C GLN A 207 6.00 16.06 14.72
N ARG A 208 5.27 17.01 14.13
CA ARG A 208 5.29 17.26 12.68
C ARG A 208 6.37 18.27 12.33
N VAL A 209 7.07 18.06 11.23
CA VAL A 209 7.97 19.05 10.62
C VAL A 209 7.45 19.44 9.24
N SER A 210 7.73 20.68 8.83
CA SER A 210 7.13 21.27 7.62
C SER A 210 7.91 20.98 6.34
N THR A 211 9.18 20.57 6.45
CA THR A 211 10.03 20.29 5.30
C THR A 211 10.71 18.94 5.42
N LEU A 212 11.04 18.34 4.27
CA LEU A 212 11.86 17.13 4.23
C LEU A 212 13.23 17.37 4.89
N GLN A 213 13.85 18.52 4.63
CA GLN A 213 15.16 18.87 5.19
C GLN A 213 15.14 18.86 6.72
N ASP A 214 14.12 19.44 7.34
CA ASP A 214 13.98 19.44 8.81
C ASP A 214 13.89 18.02 9.36
N LEU A 215 13.17 17.12 8.66
CA LEU A 215 13.10 15.72 9.07
C LEU A 215 14.47 15.05 9.00
N LEU A 216 15.15 15.15 7.86
CA LEU A 216 16.44 14.50 7.63
C LEU A 216 17.52 15.00 8.61
N PHE A 217 17.51 16.29 8.91
CA PHE A 217 18.47 16.91 9.84
C PHE A 217 18.27 16.48 11.30
N HIS A 218 17.03 16.21 11.72
CA HIS A 218 16.72 15.87 13.11
C HIS A 218 16.64 14.37 13.40
N SER A 219 16.68 13.51 12.38
CA SER A 219 16.45 12.07 12.52
C SER A 219 17.75 11.27 12.61
N ASP A 220 17.83 10.38 13.59
CA ASP A 220 18.89 9.38 13.72
C ASP A 220 18.60 8.13 12.88
N CYS A 221 17.31 7.84 12.67
CA CYS A 221 16.82 6.84 11.75
C CYS A 221 15.70 7.43 10.90
N VAL A 222 15.78 7.28 9.58
CA VAL A 222 14.74 7.70 8.64
C VAL A 222 14.05 6.46 8.08
N THR A 223 12.72 6.46 8.06
CA THR A 223 11.92 5.38 7.47
C THR A 223 10.87 5.91 6.49
N LEU A 224 10.75 5.26 5.33
CA LEU A 224 9.89 5.68 4.23
C LEU A 224 8.56 4.92 4.25
N HIS A 225 7.46 5.66 4.31
CA HIS A 225 6.08 5.14 4.30
C HIS A 225 5.14 5.97 3.40
N CYS A 226 5.69 6.76 2.48
CA CYS A 226 4.93 7.44 1.43
C CYS A 226 4.78 6.55 0.20
N ASN A 227 3.70 6.74 -0.55
CA ASN A 227 3.53 6.11 -1.87
C ASN A 227 4.46 6.76 -2.90
N LEU A 228 4.93 5.98 -3.88
CA LEU A 228 5.61 6.53 -5.06
C LEU A 228 4.59 7.26 -5.94
N ASN A 229 4.95 8.46 -6.39
CA ASN A 229 4.17 9.32 -7.28
C ASN A 229 5.12 10.18 -8.14
N GLU A 230 4.54 10.99 -9.03
CA GLU A 230 5.27 11.81 -10.00
C GLU A 230 6.24 12.83 -9.36
N HIS A 231 6.07 13.19 -8.09
CA HIS A 231 6.82 14.25 -7.42
C HIS A 231 7.88 13.77 -6.44
N ASN A 232 7.97 12.46 -6.17
CA ASN A 232 8.87 11.91 -5.15
C ASN A 232 9.72 10.73 -5.63
N HIS A 233 9.84 10.52 -6.94
CA HIS A 233 10.86 9.64 -7.49
C HIS A 233 12.25 10.12 -7.06
N HIS A 234 13.07 9.20 -6.52
CA HIS A 234 14.37 9.48 -5.91
C HIS A 234 14.29 10.62 -4.87
N LEU A 235 13.26 10.60 -4.02
CA LEU A 235 13.14 11.51 -2.87
C LEU A 235 14.40 11.49 -1.99
N ILE A 236 14.95 10.29 -1.76
CA ILE A 236 16.26 10.08 -1.16
C ILE A 236 17.28 9.94 -2.29
N ASN A 237 18.08 10.98 -2.52
CA ASN A 237 19.08 11.08 -3.58
C ASN A 237 20.38 11.65 -3.02
N ASP A 238 21.40 11.83 -3.87
CA ASP A 238 22.71 12.37 -3.45
C ASP A 238 22.62 13.70 -2.68
N PHE A 239 21.68 14.58 -3.04
CA PHE A 239 21.48 15.85 -2.35
C PHE A 239 20.80 15.69 -1.00
N THR A 240 19.69 14.94 -0.92
CA THR A 240 18.95 14.77 0.34
C THR A 240 19.69 13.87 1.33
N ILE A 241 20.47 12.89 0.87
CA ILE A 241 21.35 12.11 1.74
C ILE A 241 22.36 13.00 2.48
N LYS A 242 22.90 14.05 1.85
CA LYS A 242 23.83 14.98 2.51
C LYS A 242 23.17 15.82 3.61
N GLN A 243 21.84 15.88 3.65
CA GLN A 243 21.08 16.55 4.70
C GLN A 243 20.79 15.63 5.89
N MET A 244 20.96 14.32 5.72
CA MET A 244 20.81 13.35 6.81
C MET A 244 21.94 13.52 7.84
N ARG A 245 21.65 13.19 9.10
CA ARG A 245 22.70 13.14 10.14
C ARG A 245 23.81 12.17 9.75
N GLN A 246 25.04 12.54 10.09
CA GLN A 246 26.19 11.66 9.95
C GLN A 246 25.97 10.37 10.75
N GLY A 247 26.05 9.23 10.08
CA GLY A 247 25.85 7.93 10.69
C GLY A 247 24.39 7.59 11.03
N ALA A 248 23.43 8.24 10.37
CA ALA A 248 22.01 7.89 10.44
C ALA A 248 21.73 6.52 9.81
N PHE A 249 20.58 5.94 10.15
CA PHE A 249 20.02 4.75 9.53
C PHE A 249 18.93 5.09 8.51
N LEU A 250 18.77 4.25 7.48
CA LEU A 250 17.69 4.37 6.49
C LEU A 250 16.90 3.06 6.39
N VAL A 251 15.57 3.13 6.40
CA VAL A 251 14.68 1.98 6.20
C VAL A 251 13.67 2.27 5.09
N ASN A 252 13.56 1.37 4.11
CA ASN A 252 12.56 1.49 3.05
C ASN A 252 11.73 0.19 2.93
N THR A 253 10.47 0.28 3.34
CA THR A 253 9.44 -0.76 3.15
C THR A 253 8.28 -0.23 2.31
N ALA A 254 8.49 0.88 1.60
CA ALA A 254 7.49 1.55 0.78
C ALA A 254 7.63 1.16 -0.70
N ARG A 255 8.49 1.87 -1.46
CA ARG A 255 8.76 1.60 -2.88
C ARG A 255 10.22 1.83 -3.21
N GLY A 256 10.78 0.99 -4.08
CA GLY A 256 12.18 1.07 -4.49
C GLY A 256 12.56 2.41 -5.11
N GLY A 257 11.75 2.89 -6.06
CA GLY A 257 11.99 4.17 -6.77
C GLY A 257 11.97 5.43 -5.91
N LEU A 258 11.72 5.35 -4.59
CA LEU A 258 11.86 6.49 -3.67
C LEU A 258 13.33 6.78 -3.33
N VAL A 259 14.23 5.83 -3.55
CA VAL A 259 15.66 5.93 -3.19
C VAL A 259 16.49 5.76 -4.44
N ASP A 260 17.44 6.66 -4.66
CA ASP A 260 18.54 6.45 -5.63
C ASP A 260 19.56 5.49 -4.99
N GLU A 261 19.58 4.25 -5.48
CA GLU A 261 20.43 3.19 -4.95
C GLU A 261 21.92 3.47 -5.17
N LYS A 262 22.30 4.23 -6.20
CA LYS A 262 23.71 4.60 -6.43
C LYS A 262 24.17 5.59 -5.36
N ALA A 263 23.34 6.58 -5.07
CA ALA A 263 23.61 7.55 -4.03
C ALA A 263 23.67 6.87 -2.64
N LEU A 264 22.76 5.95 -2.36
CA LEU A 264 22.76 5.15 -1.13
C LEU A 264 24.01 4.27 -1.01
N ALA A 265 24.39 3.56 -2.07
CA ALA A 265 25.58 2.72 -2.09
C ALA A 265 26.84 3.51 -1.74
N GLN A 266 26.99 4.71 -2.33
CA GLN A 266 28.12 5.58 -2.03
C GLN A 266 28.09 6.09 -0.58
N ALA A 267 26.91 6.47 -0.08
CA ALA A 267 26.74 6.94 1.29
C ALA A 267 27.08 5.87 2.35
N LEU A 268 26.77 4.61 2.08
CA LEU A 268 27.15 3.47 2.91
C LEU A 268 28.67 3.23 2.89
N LYS A 269 29.29 3.27 1.71
CA LYS A 269 30.76 3.10 1.56
C LYS A 269 31.54 4.21 2.27
N GLU A 270 31.03 5.43 2.25
CA GLU A 270 31.63 6.58 2.95
C GLU A 270 31.29 6.63 4.45
N GLY A 271 30.42 5.76 4.96
CA GLY A 271 29.96 5.77 6.34
C GLY A 271 29.08 6.98 6.70
N ARG A 272 28.59 7.72 5.70
CA ARG A 272 27.64 8.83 5.87
C ARG A 272 26.30 8.31 6.38
N ILE A 273 25.86 7.18 5.82
CA ILE A 273 24.79 6.35 6.37
C ILE A 273 25.45 5.16 7.05
N ARG A 274 25.09 4.90 8.32
CA ARG A 274 25.67 3.81 9.13
C ARG A 274 25.17 2.43 8.70
N GLY A 275 23.97 2.38 8.15
CA GLY A 275 23.38 1.17 7.60
C GLY A 275 22.00 1.43 7.01
N ALA A 276 21.57 0.53 6.14
CA ALA A 276 20.26 0.60 5.52
C ALA A 276 19.56 -0.76 5.54
N ALA A 277 18.24 -0.75 5.65
CA ALA A 277 17.39 -1.93 5.52
C ALA A 277 16.31 -1.68 4.45
N LEU A 278 16.35 -2.45 3.37
CA LEU A 278 15.48 -2.28 2.21
C LEU A 278 14.65 -3.55 2.01
N ASP A 279 13.33 -3.44 2.09
CA ASP A 279 12.43 -4.51 1.63
C ASP A 279 12.11 -4.38 0.13
N VAL A 280 12.34 -3.21 -0.44
CA VAL A 280 11.99 -2.86 -1.82
C VAL A 280 13.16 -2.18 -2.50
N HIS A 281 13.28 -2.37 -3.81
CA HIS A 281 14.45 -2.01 -4.61
C HIS A 281 14.04 -1.39 -5.95
N GLU A 282 14.87 -0.56 -6.56
CA GLU A 282 14.57 0.10 -7.85
C GLU A 282 14.30 -0.93 -8.96
N SER A 283 15.02 -2.06 -8.92
CA SER A 283 14.82 -3.19 -9.82
C SER A 283 14.57 -4.45 -9.01
N GLU A 284 13.40 -5.05 -9.21
CA GLU A 284 13.00 -6.30 -8.58
C GLU A 284 12.80 -7.40 -9.63
N PRO A 285 13.20 -8.67 -9.35
CA PRO A 285 13.69 -9.19 -8.08
C PRO A 285 15.12 -8.73 -7.74
N PHE A 286 15.36 -8.41 -6.46
CA PHE A 286 16.67 -7.98 -5.98
C PHE A 286 17.67 -9.14 -5.92
N SER A 287 18.94 -8.83 -6.21
CA SER A 287 20.05 -9.77 -6.06
C SER A 287 21.28 -9.05 -5.52
N PHE A 288 21.89 -9.59 -4.46
CA PHE A 288 23.16 -9.10 -3.92
C PHE A 288 24.33 -9.20 -4.91
N SER A 289 24.22 -9.99 -5.97
CA SER A 289 25.31 -10.15 -6.96
C SER A 289 25.27 -9.12 -8.09
N GLN A 290 24.22 -8.29 -8.16
CA GLN A 290 23.95 -7.37 -9.26
C GLN A 290 23.52 -5.99 -8.73
N GLY A 291 23.55 -4.99 -9.61
CA GLY A 291 23.05 -3.64 -9.30
C GLY A 291 24.00 -2.76 -8.48
N PRO A 292 23.57 -1.53 -8.16
CA PRO A 292 24.40 -0.51 -7.48
C PRO A 292 24.84 -0.91 -6.07
N LEU A 293 24.02 -1.72 -5.39
CA LEU A 293 24.21 -2.09 -3.98
C LEU A 293 25.11 -3.33 -3.77
N LYS A 294 25.60 -3.96 -4.84
CA LYS A 294 26.39 -5.21 -4.82
C LYS A 294 27.49 -5.26 -3.75
N ASP A 295 28.28 -4.19 -3.66
CA ASP A 295 29.43 -4.09 -2.74
C ASP A 295 29.16 -3.06 -1.62
N ALA A 296 27.90 -2.72 -1.35
CA ALA A 296 27.55 -1.77 -0.30
C ALA A 296 27.65 -2.44 1.08
N PRO A 297 28.40 -1.87 2.04
CA PRO A 297 28.47 -2.40 3.40
C PRO A 297 27.20 -2.08 4.18
N ASN A 298 27.00 -2.77 5.31
CA ASN A 298 25.95 -2.47 6.30
C ASN A 298 24.53 -2.39 5.70
N LEU A 299 24.23 -3.29 4.77
CA LEU A 299 22.95 -3.41 4.11
C LEU A 299 22.19 -4.65 4.60
N ILE A 300 20.88 -4.51 4.80
CA ILE A 300 19.92 -5.61 4.99
C ILE A 300 18.92 -5.50 3.85
N CYS A 301 18.66 -6.62 3.17
CA CYS A 301 17.64 -6.68 2.12
C CYS A 301 16.65 -7.80 2.41
N THR A 302 15.37 -7.53 2.18
CA THR A 302 14.31 -8.55 2.11
C THR A 302 13.60 -8.47 0.75
N PRO A 303 13.03 -9.58 0.23
CA PRO A 303 12.56 -9.65 -1.14
C PRO A 303 11.09 -9.20 -1.25
N HIS A 304 10.79 -7.95 -0.93
CA HIS A 304 9.43 -7.36 -0.99
C HIS A 304 8.40 -8.20 -0.22
N ALA A 305 8.76 -8.54 1.03
CA ALA A 305 8.03 -9.49 1.85
C ALA A 305 7.41 -8.84 3.10
N ALA A 306 7.57 -7.53 3.32
CA ALA A 306 7.02 -6.86 4.50
C ALA A 306 5.48 -6.92 4.58
N TRP A 307 4.79 -7.20 3.47
CA TRP A 307 3.34 -7.35 3.44
C TRP A 307 2.85 -8.76 3.81
N TYR A 308 3.72 -9.76 3.76
CA TYR A 308 3.29 -11.16 3.73
C TYR A 308 3.04 -11.74 5.13
N SER A 309 1.80 -12.12 5.37
CA SER A 309 1.40 -13.18 6.30
C SER A 309 0.40 -14.08 5.57
N GLU A 310 0.21 -15.32 6.05
CA GLU A 310 -0.80 -16.21 5.45
C GLU A 310 -2.19 -15.56 5.46
N GLN A 311 -2.53 -14.89 6.57
CA GLN A 311 -3.78 -14.19 6.78
C GLN A 311 -3.91 -12.95 5.88
N ALA A 312 -2.89 -12.09 5.84
CA ALA A 312 -2.90 -10.87 5.02
C ALA A 312 -3.05 -11.20 3.52
N SER A 313 -2.36 -12.25 3.07
CA SER A 313 -2.45 -12.75 1.68
C SER A 313 -3.88 -13.17 1.32
N ILE A 314 -4.53 -13.95 2.19
CA ILE A 314 -5.93 -14.34 1.99
C ILE A 314 -6.84 -13.12 2.01
N GLU A 315 -6.73 -12.26 3.03
CA GLU A 315 -7.59 -11.09 3.19
C GLU A 315 -7.54 -10.16 1.96
N MET A 316 -6.35 -9.88 1.43
CA MET A 316 -6.23 -9.00 0.27
C MET A 316 -6.78 -9.61 -1.02
N ARG A 317 -6.59 -10.91 -1.22
CA ARG A 317 -7.10 -11.63 -2.38
C ARG A 317 -8.62 -11.70 -2.34
N GLU A 318 -9.20 -11.97 -1.17
CA GLU A 318 -10.64 -11.95 -1.00
C GLU A 318 -11.23 -10.55 -1.23
N GLU A 319 -10.62 -9.50 -0.70
CA GLU A 319 -11.12 -8.14 -0.88
C GLU A 319 -11.02 -7.68 -2.34
N ALA A 320 -9.94 -8.05 -3.03
CA ALA A 320 -9.78 -7.77 -4.44
C ALA A 320 -10.84 -8.49 -5.29
N ALA A 321 -11.13 -9.76 -4.98
CA ALA A 321 -12.22 -10.50 -5.63
C ALA A 321 -13.59 -9.89 -5.33
N ARG A 322 -13.85 -9.46 -4.09
CA ARG A 322 -15.09 -8.72 -3.74
C ARG A 322 -15.22 -7.41 -4.49
N GLU A 323 -14.11 -6.72 -4.77
CA GLU A 323 -14.13 -5.48 -5.55
C GLU A 323 -14.43 -5.73 -7.04
N ILE A 324 -13.85 -6.78 -7.63
CA ILE A 324 -14.24 -7.25 -8.97
C ILE A 324 -15.74 -7.59 -9.00
N ARG A 325 -16.25 -8.31 -7.99
CA ARG A 325 -17.67 -8.65 -7.89
C ARG A 325 -18.53 -7.39 -7.86
N ARG A 326 -18.20 -6.41 -7.02
CA ARG A 326 -18.90 -5.10 -6.96
C ARG A 326 -18.92 -4.39 -8.30
N ALA A 327 -17.82 -4.45 -9.06
CA ALA A 327 -17.71 -3.85 -10.37
C ALA A 327 -18.59 -4.55 -11.43
N ILE A 328 -18.70 -5.88 -11.38
CA ILE A 328 -19.51 -6.68 -12.31
C ILE A 328 -21.00 -6.54 -12.01
N THR A 329 -21.39 -6.59 -10.74
CA THR A 329 -22.81 -6.57 -10.34
C THR A 329 -23.37 -5.15 -10.17
N GLY A 330 -22.51 -4.15 -10.06
CA GLY A 330 -22.87 -2.75 -9.82
C GLY A 330 -22.52 -1.81 -10.97
N ARG A 331 -22.59 -0.51 -10.69
CA ARG A 331 -22.22 0.55 -11.62
C ARG A 331 -20.82 1.09 -11.28
N ILE A 332 -19.91 1.06 -12.24
CA ILE A 332 -18.58 1.69 -12.13
C ILE A 332 -18.69 3.21 -12.39
N PRO A 333 -18.04 4.08 -11.60
CA PRO A 333 -17.24 3.80 -10.40
C PRO A 333 -18.02 3.84 -9.07
N ASP A 334 -19.32 4.13 -9.09
CA ASP A 334 -20.13 4.42 -7.90
C ASP A 334 -20.19 3.25 -6.89
N SER A 335 -20.21 2.01 -7.40
CA SER A 335 -20.27 0.79 -6.58
C SER A 335 -18.92 0.33 -6.05
N LEU A 336 -17.82 0.99 -6.45
CA LEU A 336 -16.46 0.62 -6.06
C LEU A 336 -16.09 1.20 -4.70
N LYS A 337 -15.51 0.37 -3.84
CA LYS A 337 -15.14 0.74 -2.47
C LYS A 337 -13.86 1.57 -2.43
N ASN A 338 -12.83 1.16 -3.16
CA ASN A 338 -11.48 1.74 -3.09
C ASN A 338 -10.95 2.14 -4.48
N CYS A 339 -11.78 2.78 -5.31
CA CYS A 339 -11.33 3.29 -6.60
C CYS A 339 -10.42 4.53 -6.40
N VAL A 340 -9.19 4.45 -6.92
CA VAL A 340 -8.13 5.45 -6.71
C VAL A 340 -8.01 6.45 -7.85
N ASN A 341 -8.78 6.29 -8.93
CA ASN A 341 -8.75 7.16 -10.11
C ASN A 341 -10.13 7.73 -10.48
N LYS A 342 -11.02 7.90 -9.49
CA LYS A 342 -12.40 8.41 -9.72
C LYS A 342 -12.42 9.74 -10.46
N ASP A 343 -11.50 10.65 -10.14
CA ASP A 343 -11.43 11.99 -10.74
C ASP A 343 -11.08 11.96 -12.24
N HIS A 344 -10.37 10.93 -12.69
CA HIS A 344 -10.03 10.75 -14.11
C HIS A 344 -11.17 10.13 -14.92
N LEU A 345 -12.01 9.30 -14.27
CA LEU A 345 -13.18 8.66 -14.91
C LEU A 345 -14.30 9.65 -15.23
N THR A 346 -14.52 10.63 -14.34
CA THR A 346 -15.55 11.67 -14.50
C THR A 346 -15.15 12.75 -15.50
N ALA A 347 -13.85 13.08 -15.60
CA ALA A 347 -13.34 14.03 -16.59
C ALA A 347 -13.53 13.53 -18.04
N ALA A 348 -13.30 12.24 -18.30
CA ALA A 348 -13.50 11.63 -19.61
C ALA A 348 -14.98 11.63 -20.05
N THR A 349 -15.92 11.51 -19.10
CA THR A 349 -17.37 11.54 -19.40
C THR A 349 -17.89 12.95 -19.67
N HIS A 350 -17.28 13.99 -19.08
CA HIS A 350 -17.62 15.39 -19.36
C HIS A 350 -17.18 15.84 -20.75
N TRP A 351 -15.98 15.45 -21.21
CA TRP A 351 -15.50 15.79 -22.56
C TRP A 351 -16.33 15.09 -23.66
N ALA A 352 -16.78 13.87 -23.40
CA ALA A 352 -17.60 13.12 -24.34
C ALA A 352 -19.06 13.59 -24.41
N SER A 353 -19.47 14.47 -23.48
CA SER A 353 -20.81 15.08 -23.42
C SER A 353 -20.85 16.52 -23.97
N MET A 354 -19.76 17.03 -24.54
CA MET A 354 -19.73 18.31 -25.25
C MET A 354 -19.65 18.11 -26.76
N ASP A 355 -20.83 18.00 -27.39
CA ASP A 355 -21.05 18.53 -28.73
C ASP A 355 -22.42 19.22 -28.80
N PRO A 356 -22.49 20.55 -28.57
CA PRO A 356 -23.66 21.37 -28.91
C PRO A 356 -23.56 21.93 -30.34
N GLY A 357 -22.76 21.33 -31.22
CA GLY A 357 -22.29 21.92 -32.48
C GLY A 357 -22.93 21.40 -33.76
N VAL A 358 -24.01 20.61 -33.73
CA VAL A 358 -24.74 20.22 -34.95
C VAL A 358 -26.24 20.44 -34.77
N VAL A 359 -26.65 21.71 -34.72
CA VAL A 359 -28.01 22.10 -35.09
C VAL A 359 -27.94 22.64 -36.51
N HIS A 360 -28.21 21.78 -37.49
CA HIS A 360 -28.39 22.20 -38.87
C HIS A 360 -29.68 23.04 -38.96
N PRO A 361 -29.65 24.26 -39.51
CA PRO A 361 -30.84 25.05 -39.77
C PRO A 361 -31.54 24.52 -41.03
N GLU A 362 -32.84 24.79 -41.13
CA GLU A 362 -33.72 24.51 -42.27
C GLU A 362 -34.46 23.17 -42.27
N LEU A 363 -35.56 23.11 -41.50
CA LEU A 363 -36.79 22.49 -41.98
C LEU A 363 -37.97 23.36 -41.53
N ASN A 364 -38.52 24.10 -42.50
CA ASN A 364 -39.70 24.93 -42.39
C ASN A 364 -40.95 24.03 -42.25
N GLY A 365 -41.88 24.40 -41.35
CA GLY A 365 -43.25 23.92 -41.47
C GLY A 365 -44.11 23.94 -40.21
N ALA A 366 -44.68 25.13 -39.92
CA ALA A 366 -45.93 25.36 -39.19
C ALA A 366 -45.97 24.99 -37.69
N ALA A 367 -46.67 25.69 -36.80
CA ALA A 367 -47.31 27.00 -36.75
C ALA A 367 -47.76 27.15 -35.27
N TYR A 368 -47.95 28.40 -34.82
CA TYR A 368 -48.56 28.80 -33.54
C TYR A 368 -47.69 28.56 -32.28
N SER A 369 -47.43 29.51 -31.37
CA SER A 369 -47.94 30.86 -31.17
C SER A 369 -46.95 31.70 -30.34
N ARG A 370 -47.08 33.01 -30.52
CA ARG A 370 -46.28 34.13 -30.01
C ARG A 370 -46.35 34.36 -28.49
N TYR A 371 -45.19 34.74 -27.91
CA TYR A 371 -44.88 35.87 -26.98
C TYR A 371 -45.63 36.03 -25.63
N PRO A 372 -45.08 36.78 -24.63
CA PRO A 372 -43.70 36.79 -24.08
C PRO A 372 -43.68 37.06 -22.54
N PRO A 373 -42.51 37.28 -21.89
CA PRO A 373 -42.36 37.30 -20.44
C PRO A 373 -42.51 38.71 -19.82
N GLY A 374 -42.89 38.74 -18.55
CA GLY A 374 -43.03 39.95 -17.74
C GLY A 374 -41.98 40.04 -16.62
N VAL A 375 -41.35 41.20 -16.56
CA VAL A 375 -40.18 41.65 -15.78
C VAL A 375 -40.55 42.03 -14.32
N VAL A 376 -39.52 42.33 -13.51
CA VAL A 376 -39.50 43.14 -12.26
C VAL A 376 -39.64 42.31 -10.96
N SER A 377 -38.93 42.51 -9.84
CA SER A 377 -37.71 43.22 -9.41
C SER A 377 -37.44 42.84 -7.94
N VAL A 378 -36.16 42.81 -7.58
CA VAL A 378 -35.51 43.13 -6.27
C VAL A 378 -36.42 43.61 -5.13
N ALA A 379 -36.29 42.98 -3.95
CA ALA A 379 -36.08 43.69 -2.67
C ALA A 379 -35.58 42.77 -1.54
N SER A 380 -34.59 43.30 -0.83
CA SER A 380 -33.94 42.85 0.40
C SER A 380 -34.82 42.86 1.65
N THR A 381 -34.38 42.12 2.67
CA THR A 381 -34.48 42.32 4.15
C THR A 381 -34.78 40.96 4.80
N GLY A 382 -34.26 40.54 5.95
CA GLY A 382 -33.39 41.15 6.94
C GLY A 382 -33.11 40.09 8.02
N ILE A 383 -31.97 40.23 8.68
CA ILE A 383 -31.59 39.50 9.89
C ILE A 383 -32.51 39.92 11.04
N PRO A 384 -32.79 39.02 12.00
CA PRO A 384 -32.56 39.43 13.39
C PRO A 384 -31.70 38.44 14.19
N ALA A 385 -31.13 39.02 15.24
CA ALA A 385 -30.05 38.56 16.08
C ALA A 385 -30.35 37.38 17.03
N ALA A 386 -29.22 36.84 17.47
CA ALA A 386 -28.91 36.10 18.69
C ALA A 386 -29.87 36.22 19.89
N VAL A 387 -30.02 35.09 20.59
CA VAL A 387 -30.39 35.02 22.00
C VAL A 387 -29.35 34.16 22.73
N GLU A 388 -28.75 34.73 23.77
CA GLU A 388 -27.80 34.11 24.70
C GLU A 388 -28.48 33.16 25.68
N GLY A 389 -27.69 32.19 26.17
CA GLY A 389 -27.68 31.81 27.58
C GLY A 389 -28.35 30.49 27.93
N ILE A 390 -27.55 29.48 28.28
CA ILE A 390 -27.66 28.64 29.49
C ILE A 390 -26.44 27.68 29.52
N VAL A 391 -25.67 27.73 30.61
CA VAL A 391 -24.60 26.79 30.99
C VAL A 391 -24.66 26.68 32.53
N PRO A 392 -24.16 25.62 33.20
CA PRO A 392 -24.42 24.19 33.10
C PRO A 392 -24.96 23.64 34.44
N ASN A 393 -25.38 22.37 34.50
CA ASN A 393 -25.49 21.65 35.80
C ASN A 393 -24.83 20.27 35.68
N PRO A 394 -23.94 19.86 36.60
CA PRO A 394 -23.18 18.63 36.48
C PRO A 394 -23.94 17.47 37.13
N MET A 395 -24.33 16.47 36.34
CA MET A 395 -24.73 15.18 36.89
C MET A 395 -23.55 14.21 36.80
N SER A 396 -23.04 13.86 37.98
CA SER A 396 -22.05 12.82 38.23
C SER A 396 -22.69 11.45 37.95
N LEU A 397 -22.26 10.77 36.89
CA LEU A 397 -22.56 9.37 36.65
C LEU A 397 -21.33 8.52 37.00
N SER A 398 -21.37 7.91 38.17
CA SER A 398 -20.47 6.84 38.58
C SER A 398 -20.91 5.53 37.92
N HIS A 399 -20.19 5.07 36.91
CA HIS A 399 -20.30 3.69 36.43
C HIS A 399 -19.15 2.87 36.98
N GLY A 400 -19.47 2.01 37.95
CA GLY A 400 -18.59 0.96 38.43
C GLY A 400 -18.40 -0.13 37.36
N LEU A 401 -17.15 -0.53 37.16
CA LEU A 401 -16.78 -1.66 36.30
C LEU A 401 -17.05 -2.99 37.04
N PRO A 402 -17.72 -3.98 36.42
CA PRO A 402 -17.64 -5.35 36.90
C PRO A 402 -16.31 -6.00 36.47
N ALA A 403 -15.71 -6.77 37.37
CA ALA A 403 -14.53 -7.58 37.10
C ALA A 403 -14.85 -8.69 36.08
N VAL A 404 -14.05 -8.78 35.02
CA VAL A 404 -14.13 -9.87 34.02
C VAL A 404 -13.11 -10.94 34.40
N ALA A 405 -13.61 -12.16 34.59
CA ALA A 405 -12.80 -13.35 34.84
C ALA A 405 -12.09 -13.82 33.55
N HIS A 406 -10.82 -14.18 33.68
CA HIS A 406 -10.02 -14.76 32.60
C HIS A 406 -10.45 -16.21 32.30
N PRO A 407 -10.65 -16.60 31.02
CA PRO A 407 -10.77 -18.00 30.63
C PRO A 407 -9.38 -18.68 30.61
N PRO A 408 -9.31 -20.00 30.86
CA PRO A 408 -8.04 -20.72 31.00
C PRO A 408 -7.33 -20.94 29.66
N HIS A 409 -6.00 -20.93 29.75
CA HIS A 409 -5.02 -21.16 28.68
C HIS A 409 -5.40 -22.27 27.68
N ALA A 410 -5.35 -21.93 26.39
CA ALA A 410 -5.24 -22.90 25.30
C ALA A 410 -3.78 -23.37 25.16
N PRO A 411 -3.51 -24.68 25.00
CA PRO A 411 -2.14 -25.19 24.84
C PRO A 411 -1.62 -25.05 23.40
N SER A 412 -0.34 -24.69 23.27
CA SER A 412 0.40 -24.58 22.01
C SER A 412 0.60 -25.95 21.34
N PRO A 413 0.62 -26.04 20.00
CA PRO A 413 0.81 -27.30 19.27
C PRO A 413 2.30 -27.67 19.24
N GLY A 414 2.68 -28.76 19.91
CA GLY A 414 4.06 -29.25 19.87
C GLY A 414 4.45 -30.18 21.02
N GLN A 415 3.70 -31.27 21.25
CA GLN A 415 4.18 -32.38 22.06
C GLN A 415 3.89 -33.71 21.35
N THR A 416 4.98 -34.37 20.98
CA THR A 416 5.02 -35.73 20.45
C THR A 416 4.76 -36.72 21.60
N VAL A 417 3.70 -37.51 21.46
CA VAL A 417 3.37 -38.60 22.40
C VAL A 417 4.35 -39.76 22.16
N LYS A 418 5.16 -40.09 23.17
CA LYS A 418 5.88 -41.38 23.25
C LYS A 418 4.86 -42.48 23.59
N PRO A 419 4.89 -43.66 22.93
CA PRO A 419 4.09 -44.78 23.36
C PRO A 419 4.69 -45.42 24.61
N GLU A 420 3.85 -45.63 25.62
CA GLU A 420 4.14 -46.45 26.80
C GLU A 420 4.35 -47.90 26.39
N ALA A 421 5.38 -48.52 26.97
CA ALA A 421 5.64 -49.95 26.87
C ALA A 421 5.32 -50.57 28.23
N ASP A 422 4.42 -51.56 28.24
CA ASP A 422 4.27 -52.50 29.34
C ASP A 422 4.14 -53.93 28.79
N ARG A 423 5.18 -54.73 29.10
CA ARG A 423 5.20 -56.12 29.62
C ARG A 423 4.02 -57.06 29.29
N ASP A 424 4.16 -58.34 28.92
CA ASP A 424 5.13 -59.36 29.33
C ASP A 424 5.00 -60.66 28.46
N HIS A 425 6.15 -61.32 28.19
CA HIS A 425 6.46 -62.79 28.17
C HIS A 425 5.74 -63.77 27.20
N PRO A 426 6.28 -65.01 26.91
CA PRO A 426 7.64 -65.56 27.07
C PRO A 426 8.17 -66.41 25.87
N SER A 427 9.42 -66.89 26.05
CA SER A 427 9.98 -68.19 25.64
C SER A 427 10.38 -68.52 24.18
N ASP A 428 11.62 -69.01 24.11
CA ASP A 428 12.12 -70.16 23.32
C ASP A 428 12.79 -69.97 21.94
N GLN A 429 14.10 -70.30 22.02
CA GLN A 429 14.86 -71.23 21.16
C GLN A 429 15.63 -70.72 19.94
N LEU A 430 16.94 -71.03 20.05
CA LEU A 430 17.99 -71.29 19.05
C LEU A 430 18.74 -70.10 18.44
#